data_AF-A0A095XIB0-F1
#
_entry.id   AF-A0A095XIB0-F1
#
_cell.length_a   1.000
_cell.length_b   1.000
_cell.length_c   1.000
_cell.angle_alpha   90.00
_cell.angle_beta   90.00
_cell.angle_gamma   90.00
#
_symmetry.space_group_name_H-M   'P 1'
#
loop_
_entity.id
_entity.type
_entity.pdbx_description
1 polymer ?
#
loop_
_entity_poly.entity_id
_entity_poly.type
_entity_poly.pdbx_seq_one_letter_code
_entity_poly.pdbx_strand_id
1 'polypeptide(L)'
;MEKVKPRIKEVIVVEGRDDTLAVSRAVDAITVETHGFGMSEEMWEVLDKAYKERGLIVLTDPDHGGRSIRNKIMERFPDSKEAFITVEKASKKMDVGIENAAPDDILEALEKARAGIAKTNSENAETSYDMNMLAEWGLVGEKGSRKRREMFCGKLGIGYSNSSALIKKLNLYEIDLKEIEAVLREMDCRG
;
A
#
# COMPACT_ATOMS: atom_id res chain seq x y z
N MET A 1 -8.43 -12.57 -21.70
CA MET A 1 -7.04 -12.55 -21.20
C MET A 1 -6.99 -11.51 -20.10
N GLU A 2 -6.74 -11.91 -18.87
CA GLU A 2 -6.46 -10.95 -17.79
C GLU A 2 -5.20 -10.17 -18.18
N LYS A 3 -5.30 -8.85 -18.32
CA LYS A 3 -4.12 -8.02 -18.53
C LYS A 3 -3.24 -8.15 -17.28
N VAL A 4 -1.98 -8.54 -17.47
CA VAL A 4 -1.00 -8.54 -16.38
C VAL A 4 -0.85 -7.10 -15.90
N LYS A 5 -1.14 -6.85 -14.62
CA LYS A 5 -1.02 -5.50 -14.04
C LYS A 5 0.46 -5.17 -13.83
N PRO A 6 0.91 -3.95 -14.17
CA PRO A 6 2.27 -3.54 -13.90
C PRO A 6 2.49 -3.43 -12.39
N ARG A 7 3.66 -3.90 -11.92
CA ARG A 7 4.04 -3.81 -10.51
C ARG A 7 4.77 -2.50 -10.25
N ILE A 8 4.25 -1.69 -9.34
CA ILE A 8 4.86 -0.43 -8.90
C ILE A 8 5.74 -0.69 -7.68
N LYS A 9 6.96 -0.14 -7.69
CA LYS A 9 7.94 -0.34 -6.63
C LYS A 9 7.66 0.53 -5.42
N GLU A 10 7.34 1.80 -5.65
CA GLU A 10 7.02 2.79 -4.62
C GLU A 10 5.70 2.45 -3.92
N VAL A 11 5.56 2.93 -2.69
CA VAL A 11 4.29 2.89 -1.96
C VAL A 11 3.41 4.05 -2.41
N ILE A 12 2.16 3.76 -2.75
CA ILE A 12 1.19 4.76 -3.19
C ILE A 12 0.37 5.25 -1.99
N VAL A 13 0.45 6.55 -1.70
CA VAL A 13 -0.33 7.19 -0.63
C VAL A 13 -1.64 7.67 -1.22
N VAL A 14 -2.76 7.23 -0.66
CA VAL A 14 -4.14 7.54 -1.09
C VAL A 14 -5.00 7.99 0.08
N GLU A 15 -6.15 8.62 -0.17
CA GLU A 15 -6.97 9.17 0.92
C GLU A 15 -7.81 8.11 1.62
N GLY A 16 -8.42 7.22 0.84
CA GLY A 16 -9.37 6.25 1.34
C GLY A 16 -9.27 4.87 0.71
N ARG A 17 -10.15 4.01 1.21
CA ARG A 17 -10.24 2.61 0.79
C ARG A 17 -10.70 2.47 -0.66
N ASP A 18 -11.60 3.32 -1.12
CA ASP A 18 -12.12 3.27 -2.48
C ASP A 18 -11.05 3.66 -3.51
N ASP A 19 -10.13 4.56 -3.13
CA ASP A 19 -8.92 4.87 -3.90
C ASP A 19 -7.95 3.69 -3.94
N THR A 20 -7.71 3.02 -2.80
CA THR A 20 -6.92 1.77 -2.76
C THR A 20 -7.52 0.75 -3.73
N LEU A 21 -8.85 0.61 -3.76
CA LEU A 21 -9.52 -0.29 -4.69
C LEU A 21 -9.30 0.15 -6.14
N ALA A 22 -9.40 1.45 -6.45
CA ALA A 22 -9.15 1.98 -7.78
C ALA A 22 -7.71 1.74 -8.27
N VAL A 23 -6.72 2.03 -7.42
CA VAL A 23 -5.31 1.74 -7.69
C VAL A 23 -5.11 0.23 -7.93
N SER A 24 -5.72 -0.62 -7.10
CA SER A 24 -5.59 -2.07 -7.26
C SER A 24 -6.19 -2.62 -8.56
N ARG A 25 -7.15 -1.91 -9.18
CA ARG A 25 -7.70 -2.26 -10.50
C ARG A 25 -6.71 -1.93 -11.62
N ALA A 26 -5.89 -0.88 -11.44
CA ALA A 26 -4.92 -0.41 -12.42
C ALA A 26 -3.57 -1.14 -12.34
N VAL A 27 -3.02 -1.28 -11.13
CA VAL A 27 -1.63 -1.69 -10.91
C VAL A 27 -1.50 -2.64 -9.73
N ASP A 28 -0.37 -3.35 -9.68
CA ASP A 28 0.03 -4.10 -8.51
C ASP A 28 0.99 -3.28 -7.64
N ALA A 29 0.47 -2.69 -6.56
CA ALA A 29 1.20 -1.79 -5.70
C ALA A 29 0.78 -1.96 -4.23
N ILE A 30 1.65 -1.49 -3.34
CA ILE A 30 1.32 -1.28 -1.93
C ILE A 30 0.67 0.10 -1.82
N THR A 31 -0.46 0.16 -1.10
CA THR A 31 -1.11 1.43 -0.77
C THR A 31 -1.08 1.70 0.74
N VAL A 32 -1.02 2.97 1.09
CA VAL A 32 -1.22 3.48 2.46
C VAL A 32 -2.32 4.53 2.41
N GLU A 33 -3.36 4.32 3.22
CA GLU A 33 -4.56 5.16 3.29
C GLU A 33 -4.40 6.22 4.37
N THR A 34 -4.59 7.50 4.04
CA THR A 34 -4.48 8.60 5.01
C THR A 34 -5.75 8.82 5.84
N HIS A 35 -6.84 8.13 5.51
CA HIS A 35 -8.14 8.23 6.18
C HIS A 35 -8.61 9.70 6.30
N GLY A 36 -8.48 10.46 5.21
CA GLY A 36 -8.70 11.89 5.17
C GLY A 36 -7.63 12.68 5.95
N PHE A 37 -8.04 13.44 6.97
CA PHE A 37 -7.14 14.25 7.82
C PHE A 37 -6.53 13.47 9.01
N GLY A 38 -6.96 12.23 9.24
CA GLY A 38 -6.58 11.39 10.37
C GLY A 38 -5.20 10.74 10.21
N MET A 39 -4.15 11.55 10.04
CA MET A 39 -2.78 11.07 9.93
C MET A 39 -2.20 10.76 11.31
N SER A 40 -2.40 9.52 11.78
CA SER A 40 -1.88 9.05 13.06
C SER A 40 -0.35 8.91 13.07
N GLU A 41 0.27 8.94 14.25
CA GLU A 41 1.70 8.64 14.39
C GLU A 41 2.07 7.28 13.79
N GLU A 42 1.23 6.26 14.01
CA GLU A 42 1.43 4.92 13.42
C GLU A 42 1.48 4.95 11.89
N MET A 43 0.64 5.79 11.25
CA MET A 43 0.68 5.97 9.80
C MET A 43 1.98 6.66 9.36
N TRP A 44 2.41 7.67 10.10
CA TRP A 44 3.67 8.36 9.81
C TRP A 44 4.88 7.44 9.92
N GLU A 45 4.91 6.55 10.92
CA GLU A 45 5.97 5.53 11.05
C GLU A 45 6.00 4.58 9.84
N VAL A 46 4.83 4.14 9.36
CA VAL A 46 4.71 3.32 8.16
C VAL A 46 5.21 4.08 6.93
N LEU A 47 4.83 5.36 6.78
CA LEU A 47 5.27 6.20 5.68
C LEU A 47 6.78 6.47 5.73
N ASP A 48 7.35 6.70 6.91
CA ASP A 48 8.79 6.89 7.10
C ASP A 48 9.58 5.66 6.66
N LYS A 49 9.11 4.46 7.02
CA LYS A 49 9.73 3.19 6.59
C LYS A 49 9.61 3.03 5.06
N ALA A 50 8.40 3.19 4.53
CA ALA A 50 8.13 3.07 3.11
C ALA A 50 8.95 4.05 2.26
N TYR A 51 9.07 5.31 2.70
CA TYR A 51 9.87 6.34 2.04
C TYR A 51 11.34 5.94 1.93
N LYS A 52 11.93 5.41 3.02
CA LYS A 52 13.34 5.00 3.05
C LYS A 52 13.63 3.76 2.20
N GLU A 53 12.71 2.79 2.20
CA GLU A 53 12.95 1.50 1.56
C GLU A 53 12.57 1.49 0.07
N ARG A 54 11.48 2.17 -0.29
CA ARG A 54 10.87 2.08 -1.62
C ARG A 54 10.58 3.42 -2.27
N GLY A 55 10.50 4.49 -1.48
CA GLY A 55 9.98 5.78 -1.92
C GLY A 55 8.45 5.82 -1.93
N LEU A 56 7.91 7.03 -2.04
CA LEU A 56 6.47 7.29 -2.05
C LEU A 56 6.02 7.89 -3.38
N ILE A 57 4.79 7.56 -3.78
CA ILE A 57 4.02 8.29 -4.79
C ILE A 57 2.73 8.77 -4.14
N VAL A 58 2.49 10.07 -4.16
CA VAL A 58 1.24 10.66 -3.64
C VAL A 58 0.20 10.72 -4.74
N LEU A 59 -0.94 10.05 -4.54
CA LEU A 59 -2.09 10.04 -5.44
C LEU A 59 -3.36 10.34 -4.63
N THR A 60 -3.70 11.63 -4.57
CA THR A 60 -4.85 12.17 -3.82
C THR A 60 -5.89 12.76 -4.77
N ASP A 61 -7.07 13.07 -4.25
CA ASP A 61 -8.14 13.70 -5.02
C ASP A 61 -7.74 15.09 -5.54
N PRO A 62 -8.27 15.51 -6.70
CA PRO A 62 -8.01 16.83 -7.28
C PRO A 62 -8.87 17.92 -6.62
N ASP A 63 -9.02 17.89 -5.30
CA ASP A 63 -9.86 18.77 -4.51
C ASP A 63 -9.05 19.55 -3.44
N HIS A 64 -9.72 20.15 -2.46
CA HIS A 64 -9.02 20.84 -1.36
C HIS A 64 -8.46 19.88 -0.30
N GLY A 65 -9.15 18.78 -0.01
CA GLY A 65 -8.72 17.77 0.95
C GLY A 65 -7.43 17.10 0.52
N GLY A 66 -7.41 16.61 -0.71
CA GLY A 66 -6.27 15.94 -1.32
C GLY A 66 -5.05 16.84 -1.45
N ARG A 67 -5.23 18.11 -1.83
CA ARG A 67 -4.14 19.10 -1.81
C ARG A 67 -3.53 19.29 -0.42
N SER A 68 -4.37 19.29 0.62
CA SER A 68 -3.90 19.46 2.00
C SER A 68 -3.09 18.26 2.48
N ILE A 69 -3.56 17.05 2.18
CA ILE A 69 -2.86 15.79 2.49
C ILE A 69 -1.53 15.73 1.74
N ARG A 70 -1.56 16.01 0.44
CA ARG A 70 -0.38 16.07 -0.43
C ARG A 70 0.68 17.00 0.12
N ASN A 71 0.32 18.24 0.46
CA ASN A 71 1.28 19.20 1.01
C ASN A 71 1.95 18.69 2.29
N LYS A 72 1.21 18.08 3.21
CA LYS A 72 1.76 17.51 4.45
C LYS A 72 2.75 16.36 4.17
N ILE A 73 2.40 15.47 3.25
CA ILE A 73 3.28 14.36 2.85
C ILE A 73 4.55 14.90 2.21
N MET A 74 4.43 15.82 1.27
CA MET A 74 5.57 16.42 0.56
C MET A 74 6.47 17.26 1.46
N GLU A 75 5.91 17.93 2.48
CA GLU A 75 6.70 18.67 3.47
C GLU A 75 7.59 17.76 4.31
N ARG A 76 7.10 16.58 4.71
CA ARG A 76 7.88 15.58 5.45
C ARG A 76 8.81 14.76 4.56
N PHE A 77 8.38 14.49 3.32
CA PHE A 77 9.04 13.57 2.38
C PHE A 77 9.29 14.25 1.03
N PRO A 78 10.26 15.19 0.95
CA PRO A 78 10.42 16.08 -0.19
C PRO A 78 10.80 15.39 -1.51
N ASP A 79 11.41 14.20 -1.47
CA ASP A 79 11.76 13.44 -2.68
C ASP A 79 10.65 12.49 -3.13
N SER A 80 9.48 12.55 -2.50
CA SER A 80 8.31 11.78 -2.94
C SER A 80 7.88 12.21 -4.33
N LYS A 81 7.36 11.26 -5.10
CA LYS A 81 6.79 11.53 -6.42
C LYS A 81 5.34 11.93 -6.27
N GLU A 82 4.85 12.68 -7.25
CA GLU A 82 3.47 13.15 -7.28
C GLU A 82 2.77 12.68 -8.55
N ALA A 83 1.68 11.95 -8.37
CA ALA A 83 0.77 11.57 -9.45
C ALA A 83 -0.48 12.45 -9.38
N PHE A 84 -0.96 12.86 -10.56
CA PHE A 84 -2.11 13.75 -10.70
C PHE A 84 -3.09 13.15 -11.71
N ILE A 85 -4.37 13.15 -11.34
CA ILE A 85 -5.49 12.86 -12.23
C ILE A 85 -6.29 14.16 -12.36
N THR A 86 -6.72 14.48 -13.57
CA THR A 86 -7.50 15.70 -13.81
C THR A 86 -8.91 15.54 -13.24
N VAL A 87 -9.55 16.66 -12.91
CA VAL A 87 -10.92 16.64 -12.37
C VAL A 87 -11.85 15.90 -13.33
N GLU A 88 -11.72 16.09 -14.64
CA GLU A 88 -12.57 15.44 -15.65
C GLU A 88 -12.44 13.91 -15.61
N LYS A 89 -11.23 13.40 -15.40
CA LYS A 89 -10.95 11.96 -15.31
C LYS A 89 -11.36 11.36 -13.96
N ALA A 90 -11.40 12.18 -12.91
CA ALA A 90 -11.82 11.80 -11.56
C ALA A 90 -13.31 12.10 -11.28
N SER A 91 -14.07 12.61 -12.27
CA SER A 91 -15.45 13.04 -12.07
C SER A 91 -16.45 11.96 -12.49
N LYS A 92 -17.42 11.68 -11.62
CA LYS A 92 -18.59 10.86 -11.96
C LYS A 92 -19.87 11.49 -11.40
N LYS A 93 -20.75 11.93 -12.31
CA LYS A 93 -21.99 12.64 -11.98
C LYS A 93 -21.72 13.92 -11.17
N MET A 94 -21.92 13.91 -9.86
CA MET A 94 -21.76 15.05 -8.94
C MET A 94 -20.64 14.81 -7.91
N ASP A 95 -19.81 13.79 -8.14
CA ASP A 95 -18.77 13.35 -7.23
C ASP A 95 -17.42 13.36 -7.94
N VAL A 96 -16.36 13.72 -7.22
CA VAL A 96 -15.00 13.87 -7.73
C VAL A 96 -14.05 13.15 -6.78
N GLY A 97 -13.31 12.17 -7.31
CA GLY A 97 -12.33 11.43 -6.52
C GLY A 97 -11.57 10.38 -7.35
N ILE A 98 -10.42 9.93 -6.86
CA ILE A 98 -9.59 8.92 -7.53
C ILE A 98 -10.35 7.60 -7.71
N GLU A 99 -11.25 7.26 -6.79
CA GLU A 99 -12.15 6.12 -6.89
C GLU A 99 -12.96 6.04 -8.21
N ASN A 100 -13.23 7.20 -8.82
CA ASN A 100 -13.99 7.36 -10.04
C ASN A 100 -13.14 7.27 -11.32
N ALA A 101 -11.81 7.33 -11.20
CA ALA A 101 -10.90 7.29 -12.34
C ALA A 101 -10.88 5.91 -13.02
N ALA A 102 -10.70 5.90 -14.35
CA ALA A 102 -10.50 4.66 -15.07
C ALA A 102 -9.12 4.06 -14.74
N PRO A 103 -8.97 2.72 -14.76
CA PRO A 103 -7.68 2.08 -14.50
C PRO A 103 -6.54 2.60 -15.40
N ASP A 104 -6.84 2.87 -16.67
CA ASP A 104 -5.87 3.40 -17.64
C ASP A 104 -5.44 4.84 -17.28
N ASP A 105 -6.32 5.66 -16.69
CA ASP A 105 -6.00 7.02 -16.24
C ASP A 105 -5.07 7.01 -15.02
N ILE A 106 -5.30 6.08 -14.09
CA ILE A 106 -4.41 5.87 -12.93
C ILE A 106 -3.03 5.43 -13.39
N LEU A 107 -2.97 4.47 -14.34
CA LEU A 107 -1.71 4.01 -14.89
C LEU A 107 -0.95 5.16 -15.58
N GLU A 108 -1.63 5.94 -16.42
CA GLU A 108 -1.04 7.11 -17.08
C GLU A 108 -0.51 8.14 -16.06
N ALA A 109 -1.24 8.39 -14.98
CA ALA A 109 -0.81 9.30 -13.92
C ALA A 109 0.47 8.81 -13.21
N LEU A 110 0.56 7.51 -12.92
CA LEU A 110 1.73 6.89 -12.31
C LEU A 110 2.95 6.90 -13.26
N GLU A 111 2.73 6.64 -14.56
CA GLU A 111 3.79 6.72 -15.57
C GLU A 111 4.33 8.15 -15.71
N LYS A 112 3.45 9.16 -15.72
CA LYS A 112 3.83 10.58 -15.72
C LYS A 112 4.61 10.99 -14.47
N ALA A 113 4.25 10.42 -13.31
CA ALA A 113 5.00 10.57 -12.08
C ALA A 113 6.35 9.84 -12.08
N ARG A 114 6.69 9.15 -13.19
CA ARG A 114 7.90 8.32 -13.35
C ARG A 114 7.98 7.21 -12.30
N ALA A 115 6.85 6.57 -12.01
CA ALA A 115 6.80 5.43 -11.10
C ALA A 115 7.79 4.33 -11.53
N GLY A 116 8.48 3.74 -10.56
CA GLY A 116 9.37 2.63 -10.78
C GLY A 116 8.57 1.38 -11.10
N ILE A 117 8.52 0.99 -12.37
CA ILE A 117 7.89 -0.27 -12.78
C ILE A 117 8.91 -1.40 -12.56
N ALA A 118 8.57 -2.36 -11.71
CA ALA A 118 9.33 -3.60 -11.62
C ALA A 118 9.12 -4.41 -12.90
N LYS A 119 10.21 -4.78 -13.58
CA LYS A 119 10.14 -5.76 -14.66
C LYS A 119 9.61 -7.04 -14.04
N THR A 120 8.39 -7.42 -14.40
CA THR A 120 7.76 -8.68 -14.00
C THR A 120 8.50 -9.84 -14.67
N ASN A 121 9.70 -10.16 -14.18
CA ASN A 121 10.27 -11.48 -14.43
C ASN A 121 9.50 -12.45 -13.52
N SER A 122 8.43 -13.05 -14.02
CA SER A 122 7.63 -14.03 -13.30
C SER A 122 8.34 -15.38 -13.12
N GLU A 123 9.68 -15.40 -13.20
CA GLU A 123 10.47 -16.63 -13.16
C GLU A 123 11.26 -16.80 -11.84
N ASN A 124 11.40 -15.74 -11.02
CA ASN A 124 12.26 -15.77 -9.82
C ASN A 124 11.57 -15.32 -8.52
N ALA A 125 10.23 -15.36 -8.42
CA ALA A 125 9.58 -15.18 -7.12
C ALA A 125 9.79 -16.45 -6.26
N GLU A 126 11.00 -16.65 -5.73
CA GLU A 126 11.36 -17.79 -4.86
C GLU A 126 10.58 -17.79 -3.55
N THR A 127 9.84 -16.72 -3.23
CA THR A 127 9.00 -16.65 -2.03
C THR A 127 7.67 -16.00 -2.37
N SER A 128 6.62 -16.82 -2.42
CA SER A 128 5.23 -16.38 -2.46
C SER A 128 4.55 -16.85 -1.18
N TYR A 129 4.32 -15.91 -0.27
CA TYR A 129 3.51 -16.15 0.93
C TYR A 129 2.05 -16.34 0.55
N ASP A 130 1.37 -17.23 1.27
CA ASP A 130 -0.03 -17.57 1.03
C ASP A 130 -0.85 -17.69 2.34
N MET A 131 -2.12 -18.08 2.21
CA MET A 131 -3.02 -18.23 3.35
C MET A 131 -2.64 -19.39 4.29
N ASN A 132 -1.99 -20.44 3.76
CA ASN A 132 -1.57 -21.58 4.58
C ASN A 132 -0.42 -21.16 5.50
N MET A 133 0.56 -20.42 4.99
CA MET A 133 1.64 -19.86 5.79
C MET A 133 1.11 -18.91 6.89
N LEU A 134 0.15 -18.04 6.57
CA LEU A 134 -0.48 -17.22 7.59
C LEU A 134 -1.17 -18.04 8.69
N ALA A 135 -1.75 -19.20 8.35
CA ALA A 135 -2.38 -20.09 9.31
C ALA A 135 -1.33 -20.77 10.20
N GLU A 136 -0.23 -21.24 9.61
CA GLU A 136 0.92 -21.81 10.33
C GLU A 136 1.53 -20.81 11.33
N TRP A 137 1.51 -19.51 11.03
CA TRP A 137 1.97 -18.44 11.92
C TRP A 137 0.90 -17.94 12.93
N GLY A 138 -0.28 -18.58 12.96
CA GLY A 138 -1.38 -18.21 13.86
C GLY A 138 -2.02 -16.84 13.53
N LEU A 139 -1.77 -16.29 12.35
CA LEU A 139 -2.26 -14.96 11.93
C LEU A 139 -3.68 -15.00 11.35
N VAL A 140 -4.24 -16.20 11.14
CA VAL A 140 -5.62 -16.46 10.71
C VAL A 140 -6.17 -17.73 11.36
N GLY A 141 -7.50 -17.92 11.30
CA GLY A 141 -8.16 -19.18 11.69
C GLY A 141 -8.45 -19.34 13.17
N GLU A 142 -7.76 -18.63 14.06
CA GLU A 142 -7.93 -18.78 15.52
C GLU A 142 -8.61 -17.58 16.20
N LYS A 143 -9.14 -17.84 17.39
CA LYS A 143 -9.67 -16.80 18.28
C LYS A 143 -8.51 -15.93 18.77
N GLY A 144 -8.42 -14.71 18.24
CA GLY A 144 -7.34 -13.77 18.57
C GLY A 144 -6.40 -13.47 17.40
N SER A 145 -6.48 -14.21 16.29
CA SER A 145 -5.64 -14.01 15.11
C SER A 145 -5.70 -12.59 14.56
N ARG A 146 -6.83 -11.89 14.70
CA ARG A 146 -6.94 -10.47 14.32
C ARG A 146 -5.96 -9.60 15.11
N LYS A 147 -5.97 -9.69 16.43
CA LYS A 147 -5.10 -8.90 17.32
C LYS A 147 -3.64 -9.32 17.13
N ARG A 148 -3.38 -10.62 16.95
CA ARG A 148 -2.05 -11.13 16.64
C ARG A 148 -1.51 -10.55 15.32
N ARG A 149 -2.36 -10.49 14.28
CA ARG A 149 -2.02 -9.90 12.99
C ARG A 149 -1.82 -8.39 13.06
N GLU A 150 -2.64 -7.67 13.83
CA GLU A 150 -2.43 -6.23 14.11
C GLU A 150 -1.03 -5.98 14.70
N MET A 151 -0.65 -6.75 15.73
CA MET A 151 0.66 -6.67 16.36
C MET A 151 1.81 -7.06 15.41
N PHE A 152 1.63 -8.14 14.64
CA PHE A 152 2.60 -8.59 13.64
C PHE A 152 2.87 -7.52 12.58
N CYS A 153 1.81 -6.95 12.01
CA CYS A 153 1.92 -5.86 11.03
C CYS A 153 2.58 -4.60 11.62
N GLY A 154 2.24 -4.25 12.86
CA GLY A 154 2.84 -3.12 13.56
C GLY A 154 4.34 -3.29 13.76
N LYS A 155 4.77 -4.49 14.18
CA LYS A 155 6.21 -4.82 14.35
C LYS A 155 6.98 -4.82 13.03
N LEU A 156 6.35 -5.27 11.94
CA LEU A 156 6.94 -5.15 10.60
C LEU A 156 6.91 -3.72 10.04
N GLY A 157 6.19 -2.77 10.68
CA GLY A 157 6.08 -1.40 10.18
C GLY A 157 5.36 -1.28 8.83
N ILE A 158 4.51 -2.25 8.48
CA ILE A 158 3.76 -2.27 7.20
C ILE A 158 2.30 -1.79 7.36
N GLY A 159 1.93 -1.39 8.57
CA GLY A 159 0.60 -0.92 8.94
C GLY A 159 -0.44 -2.04 8.97
N TYR A 160 -1.60 -1.77 9.58
CA TYR A 160 -2.68 -2.74 9.69
C TYR A 160 -3.06 -3.35 8.34
N SER A 161 -3.38 -4.65 8.33
CA SER A 161 -3.87 -5.36 7.16
C SER A 161 -4.79 -6.52 7.55
N ASN A 162 -5.80 -6.77 6.72
CA ASN A 162 -6.50 -8.05 6.74
C ASN A 162 -5.61 -9.15 6.12
N SER A 163 -6.05 -10.40 6.13
CA SER A 163 -5.22 -11.53 5.69
C SER A 163 -4.77 -11.43 4.22
N SER A 164 -5.68 -11.05 3.32
CA SER A 164 -5.35 -10.93 1.89
C SER A 164 -4.42 -9.74 1.60
N ALA A 165 -4.65 -8.61 2.26
CA ALA A 165 -3.78 -7.44 2.18
C ALA A 165 -2.40 -7.72 2.78
N LEU A 166 -2.31 -8.50 3.86
CA LEU A 166 -1.04 -8.88 4.46
C LEU A 166 -0.21 -9.74 3.51
N ILE A 167 -0.79 -10.79 2.92
CA ILE A 167 -0.11 -11.62 1.92
C ILE A 167 0.44 -10.74 0.79
N LYS A 168 -0.41 -9.85 0.26
CA LYS A 168 -0.02 -8.92 -0.80
C LYS A 168 1.16 -8.05 -0.36
N LYS A 169 1.12 -7.47 0.84
CA LYS A 169 2.21 -6.64 1.37
C LYS A 169 3.49 -7.45 1.57
N LEU A 170 3.45 -8.63 2.18
CA LEU A 170 4.64 -9.46 2.38
C LEU A 170 5.34 -9.77 1.04
N ASN A 171 4.56 -10.15 0.03
CA ASN A 171 5.07 -10.45 -1.30
C ASN A 171 5.56 -9.20 -2.05
N LEU A 172 4.83 -8.08 -1.95
CA LEU A 172 5.22 -6.85 -2.64
C LEU A 172 6.41 -6.14 -1.99
N TYR A 173 6.51 -6.19 -0.67
CA TYR A 173 7.66 -5.70 0.08
C TYR A 173 8.87 -6.63 -0.04
N GLU A 174 8.67 -7.88 -0.48
CA GLU A 174 9.72 -8.91 -0.55
C GLU A 174 10.36 -9.12 0.83
N ILE A 175 9.50 -9.15 1.86
CA ILE A 175 9.94 -9.36 3.26
C ILE A 175 10.58 -10.73 3.36
N ASP A 176 11.78 -10.81 3.93
CA ASP A 176 12.51 -12.06 4.10
C ASP A 176 11.86 -12.93 5.19
N LEU A 177 11.87 -14.26 4.99
CA LEU A 177 11.32 -15.20 5.97
C LEU A 177 11.98 -15.06 7.35
N LYS A 178 13.27 -14.72 7.42
CA LYS A 178 13.98 -14.49 8.68
C LYS A 178 13.45 -13.28 9.43
N GLU A 179 13.06 -12.21 8.72
CA GLU A 179 12.43 -11.04 9.34
C GLU A 179 11.07 -11.43 9.95
N ILE A 180 10.27 -12.18 9.20
CA ILE A 180 8.98 -12.73 9.67
C ILE A 180 9.19 -13.59 10.92
N GLU A 181 10.09 -14.57 10.86
CA GLU A 181 10.37 -15.47 11.99
C GLU A 181 10.88 -14.71 13.22
N ALA A 182 11.72 -13.70 13.04
CA ALA A 182 12.21 -12.87 14.14
C ALA A 182 11.07 -12.14 14.85
N VAL A 183 10.14 -11.54 14.09
CA VAL A 183 8.95 -10.88 14.64
C VAL A 183 8.03 -11.88 15.35
N LEU A 184 7.79 -13.05 14.76
CA LEU A 184 6.97 -14.10 15.38
C LEU A 184 7.57 -14.56 16.70
N ARG A 185 8.88 -14.85 16.75
CA ARG A 185 9.59 -15.24 17.98
C ARG A 185 9.49 -14.15 19.04
N GLU A 186 9.65 -12.88 18.67
CA GLU A 186 9.52 -11.78 19.63
C GLU A 186 8.11 -11.69 20.24
N MET A 187 7.07 -11.95 19.44
CA MET A 187 5.68 -11.97 19.89
C MET A 187 5.39 -13.17 20.81
N ASP A 188 5.93 -14.34 20.49
CA ASP A 188 5.66 -15.58 21.23
C ASP A 188 6.47 -15.68 22.52
N CYS A 189 7.68 -15.09 22.59
CA CYS A 189 8.48 -15.04 23.82
C CYS A 189 7.97 -14.04 24.87
N ARG A 190 6.96 -13.22 24.55
CA ARG A 190 6.33 -12.26 25.49
C ARG A 190 4.92 -12.68 25.93
N GLY A 191 4.53 -13.93 25.66
CA GLY A 191 3.26 -14.54 26.06
C GLY A 191 3.33 -15.28 27.39
#